data_AF-A0A0A9XZI4-F1
#
_entry.id   AF-A0A0A9XZI4-F1
#
_cell.length_a   1.000
_cell.length_b   1.000
_cell.length_c   1.000
_cell.angle_alpha   90.00
_cell.angle_beta   90.00
_cell.angle_gamma   90.00
#
_symmetry.space_group_name_H-M   'P 1'
#
loop_
_entity.id
_entity.type
_entity.pdbx_description
1 polymer ?
#
loop_
_entity_poly.entity_id
_entity_poly.type
_entity_poly.pdbx_seq_one_letter_code
_entity_poly.pdbx_strand_id
1 'polypeptide(L)'
;RPTAGLVTTPGGPNECKANDQIFQDGEMIENMTENPCEHCYCMRGDVVCAVQECGTPLENTECKPMPAEPGQCCPSTYQCPNGTVPAHVLQATPNLKPSPPVAPSYAQIKPG
;
A
#
# COMPACT_ATOMS: atom_id res chain seq x y z
N ARG A 1 -7.27 37.51 8.46
CA ARG A 1 -6.99 37.84 7.04
C ARG A 1 -6.59 36.52 6.37
N PRO A 2 -7.25 36.15 5.26
CA PRO A 2 -7.62 34.77 4.94
C PRO A 2 -6.38 33.88 4.76
N THR A 3 -6.47 32.64 5.23
CA THR A 3 -5.61 31.56 4.74
C THR A 3 -5.93 31.46 3.26
N ALA A 4 -5.11 32.08 2.41
CA ALA A 4 -5.20 31.89 0.98
C ALA A 4 -5.05 30.40 0.76
N GLY A 5 -6.16 29.73 0.47
CA GLY A 5 -6.14 28.33 0.03
C GLY A 5 -5.14 28.29 -1.12
N LEU A 6 -4.16 27.40 -1.00
CA LEU A 6 -3.11 27.25 -2.00
C LEU A 6 -3.81 26.96 -3.33
N VAL A 7 -3.82 27.94 -4.23
CA VAL A 7 -4.34 27.74 -5.59
C VAL A 7 -3.23 27.01 -6.34
N THR A 8 -3.18 25.69 -6.21
CA THR A 8 -2.27 24.88 -7.02
C THR A 8 -2.77 24.93 -8.45
N THR A 9 -2.07 25.66 -9.31
CA THR A 9 -2.34 25.64 -10.75
C THR A 9 -1.82 24.30 -11.28
N PRO A 10 -2.63 23.50 -11.99
CA PRO A 10 -2.19 22.20 -12.49
C PRO A 10 -0.93 22.33 -13.35
N GLY A 11 0.09 21.52 -13.05
CA GLY A 11 1.36 21.48 -13.79
C GLY A 11 2.50 22.33 -13.21
N GLY A 12 2.43 22.65 -11.93
CA GLY A 12 3.54 23.12 -11.11
C GLY A 12 4.70 22.11 -11.01
N PRO A 13 5.87 22.56 -10.52
CA PRO A 13 7.14 21.82 -10.62
C PRO A 13 7.20 20.56 -9.75
N ASN A 14 6.28 20.37 -8.80
CA ASN A 14 6.23 19.20 -7.92
C ASN A 14 5.15 18.20 -8.33
N GLU A 15 4.40 18.47 -9.39
CA GLU A 15 3.36 17.58 -9.90
C GLU A 15 3.92 16.66 -10.99
N CYS A 16 3.45 15.43 -11.01
CA CYS A 16 3.86 14.44 -12.00
C CYS A 16 2.84 14.36 -13.13
N LYS A 17 3.31 13.99 -14.33
CA LYS A 17 2.45 13.69 -15.48
C LYS A 17 2.58 12.22 -15.83
N ALA A 18 1.50 11.46 -15.69
CA ALA A 18 1.44 10.06 -16.04
C ALA A 18 0.05 9.73 -16.58
N ASN A 19 -0.07 8.80 -17.54
CA ASN A 19 -1.36 8.36 -18.08
C ASN A 19 -2.30 9.52 -18.51
N ASP A 20 -1.75 10.58 -19.11
CA ASP A 20 -2.48 11.81 -19.49
C ASP A 20 -3.16 12.56 -18.32
N GLN A 21 -2.80 12.24 -17.09
CA GLN A 21 -3.28 12.86 -15.85
C GLN A 21 -2.14 13.57 -15.11
N ILE A 22 -2.52 14.53 -14.26
CA ILE A 22 -1.60 15.27 -13.38
C ILE A 22 -1.83 14.78 -11.95
N PHE A 23 -0.75 14.39 -11.28
CA PHE A 23 -0.76 13.88 -9.91
C PHE A 23 -0.02 14.86 -8.99
N GLN A 24 -0.58 15.13 -7.81
CA GLN A 24 0.05 15.97 -6.80
C GLN A 24 1.24 15.26 -6.14
N ASP A 25 2.17 16.02 -5.57
CA ASP A 25 3.22 15.47 -4.72
C ASP A 25 2.64 14.59 -3.61
N GLY A 26 3.12 13.35 -3.51
CA GLY A 26 2.66 12.30 -2.59
C GLY A 26 1.47 11.48 -3.09
N GLU A 27 0.86 11.83 -4.22
CA GLU A 27 -0.29 11.10 -4.76
C GLU A 27 0.12 9.75 -5.35
N MET A 28 -0.69 8.71 -5.09
CA MET A 28 -0.53 7.39 -5.69
C MET A 28 -1.01 7.42 -7.15
N ILE A 29 -0.24 6.79 -8.02
CA ILE A 29 -0.55 6.64 -9.44
C ILE A 29 -1.03 5.21 -9.67
N GLU A 30 -2.34 5.03 -9.75
CA GLU A 30 -2.95 3.72 -10.00
C GLU A 30 -2.66 3.24 -11.43
N ASN A 31 -2.64 1.90 -11.61
CA ASN A 31 -2.52 1.24 -12.92
C ASN A 31 -1.26 1.63 -13.72
N MET A 32 -0.20 2.10 -13.04
CA MET A 32 1.09 2.35 -13.68
C MET A 32 1.80 1.05 -14.08
N THR A 33 1.45 -0.05 -13.43
CA THR A 33 2.03 -1.38 -13.60
C THR A 33 0.94 -2.45 -13.51
N GLU A 34 1.16 -3.58 -14.17
CA GLU A 34 0.29 -4.77 -14.03
C GLU A 34 0.67 -5.61 -12.81
N ASN A 35 1.81 -5.32 -12.18
CA ASN A 35 2.29 -6.02 -11.00
C ASN A 35 1.59 -5.48 -9.74
N PRO A 36 0.75 -6.27 -9.04
CA PRO A 36 0.03 -5.80 -7.85
C PRO A 36 0.96 -5.48 -6.67
N CYS A 37 2.22 -5.90 -6.73
CA CYS A 37 3.24 -5.60 -5.73
C CYS A 37 3.98 -4.29 -5.96
N GLU A 38 3.85 -3.67 -7.13
CA GLU A 38 4.55 -2.43 -7.42
C GLU A 38 3.59 -1.24 -7.31
N HIS A 39 3.93 -0.30 -6.44
CA HIS A 39 3.13 0.88 -6.15
C HIS A 39 3.88 2.12 -6.57
N CYS A 40 3.26 2.95 -7.41
CA CYS A 40 3.87 4.16 -7.94
C CYS A 40 3.28 5.40 -7.29
N TYR A 41 4.13 6.39 -7.05
CA TYR A 41 3.79 7.64 -6.40
C TYR A 41 4.43 8.80 -7.14
N CYS A 42 3.74 9.95 -7.12
CA CYS A 42 4.37 11.19 -7.49
C CYS A 42 5.22 11.71 -6.32
N MET A 43 6.50 11.95 -6.57
CA MET A 43 7.46 12.42 -5.56
C MET A 43 8.22 13.61 -6.15
N ARG A 44 7.80 14.83 -5.79
CA ARG A 44 8.43 16.11 -6.15
C ARG A 44 8.65 16.26 -7.66
N GLY A 45 7.65 15.89 -8.45
CA GLY A 45 7.68 15.96 -9.91
C GLY A 45 8.19 14.69 -10.60
N ASP A 46 8.75 13.73 -9.85
CA ASP A 46 9.21 12.45 -10.38
C ASP A 46 8.24 11.32 -10.04
N VAL A 47 7.92 10.47 -11.01
CA VAL A 47 7.18 9.23 -10.73
C VAL A 47 8.15 8.18 -10.19
N VAL A 48 7.89 7.73 -8.96
CA VAL A 48 8.73 6.75 -8.27
C VAL A 48 7.88 5.53 -7.92
N CYS A 49 8.33 4.34 -8.34
CA CYS A 49 7.68 3.07 -8.05
C CYS A 49 8.48 2.27 -7.01
N ALA A 50 7.77 1.65 -6.07
CA ALA A 50 8.33 0.80 -5.04
C ALA A 50 7.69 -0.59 -5.10
N VAL A 51 8.52 -1.62 -5.10
CA VAL A 51 8.05 -3.02 -5.01
C VAL A 51 7.89 -3.40 -3.55
N GLN A 52 6.68 -3.80 -3.18
CA GLN A 52 6.36 -4.41 -1.90
C GLN A 52 6.82 -5.86 -1.90
N GLU A 53 7.76 -6.17 -1.02
CA GLU A 53 8.09 -7.56 -0.72
C GLU A 53 7.05 -8.15 0.23
N CYS A 54 6.60 -9.37 -0.06
CA CYS A 54 5.74 -10.09 0.87
C CYS A 54 6.55 -10.64 2.04
N GLY A 55 5.99 -10.55 3.24
CA GLY A 55 6.61 -11.13 4.42
C GLY A 55 6.83 -12.63 4.24
N THR A 56 8.03 -13.11 4.54
CA THR A 56 8.31 -14.54 4.60
C THR A 56 7.51 -15.17 5.74
N PRO A 57 6.94 -16.38 5.57
CA PRO A 57 6.39 -17.13 6.69
C PRO A 57 7.48 -17.23 7.77
N LEU A 58 7.09 -17.06 9.04
CA LEU A 58 8.03 -17.06 10.16
C LEU A 58 9.00 -18.23 10.03
N GLU A 59 10.29 -17.92 10.12
CA GLU A 59 11.32 -18.96 10.13
C GLU A 59 10.97 -19.97 11.22
N ASN A 60 11.07 -21.26 10.88
CA ASN A 60 10.68 -22.40 11.73
C ASN A 60 9.16 -22.71 11.79
N THR A 61 8.33 -22.18 10.89
CA THR A 61 6.96 -22.67 10.70
C THR A 61 6.87 -23.55 9.45
N GLU A 62 6.20 -24.70 9.54
CA GLU A 62 5.87 -25.56 8.38
C GLU A 62 4.69 -25.01 7.56
N CYS A 63 4.46 -23.71 7.63
CA CYS A 63 3.35 -23.02 6.99
C CYS A 63 3.78 -22.50 5.61
N LYS A 64 3.01 -22.81 4.58
CA LYS A 64 3.25 -22.34 3.20
C LYS A 64 2.23 -21.29 2.79
N PRO A 65 2.64 -20.22 2.09
CA PRO A 65 1.69 -19.22 1.60
C PRO A 65 0.72 -19.85 0.61
N MET A 66 -0.56 -19.52 0.75
CA MET A 66 -1.56 -19.82 -0.28
C MET A 66 -1.42 -18.82 -1.44
N PRO A 67 -1.98 -19.11 -2.63
CA PRO A 67 -2.02 -18.12 -3.71
C PRO A 67 -2.68 -16.81 -3.27
N ALA A 68 -2.10 -15.68 -3.66
CA ALA A 68 -2.73 -14.38 -3.44
C ALA A 68 -4.01 -14.26 -4.28
N GLU A 69 -4.98 -13.50 -3.77
CA GLU A 69 -6.21 -13.20 -4.50
C GLU A 69 -5.90 -12.32 -5.73
N PRO A 70 -6.70 -12.41 -6.80
CA PRO A 70 -6.49 -11.58 -7.99
C PRO A 70 -6.42 -10.09 -7.63
N GLY A 71 -5.36 -9.42 -8.09
CA GLY A 71 -5.10 -8.00 -7.80
C GLY A 71 -4.43 -7.73 -6.46
N GLN A 72 -4.19 -8.74 -5.63
CA GLN A 72 -3.48 -8.58 -4.36
C GLN A 72 -2.02 -9.01 -4.47
N CYS A 73 -1.11 -8.19 -3.94
CA CYS A 73 0.32 -8.51 -3.94
C CYS A 73 0.65 -9.76 -3.11
N CYS A 74 0.14 -9.80 -1.87
CA CYS A 74 0.58 -10.77 -0.87
C CYS A 74 -0.52 -11.74 -0.43
N PRO A 75 -0.13 -12.97 -0.05
CA PRO A 75 -1.05 -13.98 0.45
C PRO A 75 -1.69 -13.52 1.76
N SER A 76 -3.02 -13.60 1.83
CA SER A 76 -3.79 -13.34 3.05
C SER A 76 -3.84 -14.55 3.99
N THR A 77 -3.54 -15.75 3.47
CA THR A 77 -3.63 -17.02 4.20
C THR A 77 -2.46 -17.96 3.94
N TYR A 78 -2.22 -18.86 4.88
CA TYR A 78 -1.14 -19.83 4.86
C TYR A 78 -1.66 -21.22 5.24
N GLN A 79 -1.22 -22.24 4.52
CA GLN A 79 -1.50 -23.64 4.81
C GLN A 79 -0.46 -24.19 5.78
N CYS A 80 -0.88 -24.53 6.99
CA CYS A 80 -0.05 -25.16 8.02
C CYS A 80 -0.49 -26.61 8.27
N PRO A 81 0.30 -27.43 8.99
CA PRO A 81 -0.09 -28.80 9.35
C PRO A 81 -1.42 -28.89 10.11
N ASN A 82 -1.71 -27.88 10.94
CA ASN A 82 -2.92 -27.80 11.76
C ASN A 82 -4.10 -27.08 11.08
N GLY A 83 -3.98 -26.76 9.79
CA GLY A 83 -5.01 -26.09 9.00
C GLY A 83 -4.56 -24.77 8.39
N THR A 84 -5.50 -24.07 7.76
CA THR A 84 -5.26 -22.77 7.11
C THR A 84 -5.38 -21.65 8.13
N VAL A 85 -4.38 -20.76 8.18
CA VAL A 85 -4.35 -19.63 9.11
C VAL A 85 -4.20 -18.30 8.36
N PRO A 86 -4.72 -17.18 8.91
CA PRO A 86 -4.49 -15.86 8.33
C PRO A 86 -3.03 -15.41 8.48
N ALA A 87 -2.53 -14.65 7.50
CA ALA A 87 -1.16 -14.11 7.50
C ALA A 87 -0.84 -13.27 8.76
N HIS A 88 -1.79 -12.47 9.23
CA HIS A 88 -1.62 -11.65 10.43
C HIS A 88 -1.41 -12.46 11.72
N VAL A 89 -1.84 -13.74 11.74
CA VAL A 89 -1.64 -14.64 12.90
C VAL A 89 -0.21 -15.16 12.92
N LEU A 90 0.37 -15.43 11.74
CA LEU A 90 1.78 -15.81 11.66
C LEU A 90 2.68 -14.67 12.10
N GLN A 91 2.35 -13.43 11.74
CA GLN A 91 3.12 -12.24 12.13
C GLN A 91 3.11 -11.93 13.64
N ALA A 92 2.32 -12.65 14.44
CA ALA A 92 2.09 -12.37 15.85
C ALA A 92 2.67 -13.45 16.78
N THR A 93 4.00 -13.48 17.01
CA THR A 93 4.64 -13.90 18.29
C THR A 93 6.13 -13.46 18.32
N PRO A 94 6.76 -13.18 19.50
CA PRO A 94 6.28 -12.47 20.69
C PRO A 94 6.96 -11.10 20.94
N ASN A 95 7.77 -10.55 20.02
CA ASN A 95 8.58 -9.35 20.29
C ASN A 95 8.43 -8.17 19.33
N LEU A 96 7.33 -8.08 18.58
CA LEU A 96 7.04 -6.88 17.81
C LEU A 96 5.73 -6.28 18.28
N LYS A 97 5.84 -5.04 18.78
CA LYS A 97 4.74 -4.16 19.15
C LYS A 97 3.65 -4.26 18.08
N PRO A 98 2.37 -4.48 18.44
CA PRO A 98 1.29 -4.60 17.47
C PRO A 98 1.35 -3.43 16.49
N SER A 99 1.58 -3.74 15.21
CA SER A 99 1.33 -2.78 14.14
C SER A 99 -0.15 -2.39 14.28
N PRO A 100 -0.49 -1.09 14.28
CA PRO A 100 -1.89 -0.70 14.25
C PRO A 100 -2.55 -1.39 13.05
N PRO A 101 -3.83 -1.80 13.17
CA PRO A 101 -4.56 -2.32 12.03
C PRO A 101 -4.42 -1.30 10.89
N VAL A 102 -4.07 -1.79 9.69
CA VAL A 102 -4.15 -0.98 8.47
C VAL A 102 -5.59 -0.48 8.41
N ALA A 103 -5.79 0.79 8.77
CA ALA A 103 -7.07 1.43 8.64
C ALA A 103 -7.33 1.53 7.12
N PRO A 104 -8.51 1.12 6.63
CA PRO A 104 -8.91 1.52 5.29
C PRO A 104 -8.95 3.05 5.28
N SER A 105 -8.02 3.66 4.55
CA SER A 105 -7.80 5.11 4.52
C SER A 105 -8.86 5.84 3.69
N TYR A 106 -10.15 5.57 3.90
CA TYR A 106 -11.23 6.41 3.35
C TYR A 106 -12.49 6.35 4.23
N ALA A 107 -12.39 6.86 5.46
CA ALA A 107 -13.56 7.17 6.27
C ALA A 107 -13.25 8.32 7.23
N GLN A 108 -12.96 9.50 6.68
CA GLN A 108 -13.01 10.76 7.44
C GLN A 108 -13.67 11.83 6.56
N ILE A 109 -14.96 11.67 6.28
CA ILE A 109 -15.80 12.78 5.78
C ILE A 109 -17.08 12.85 6.62
N LYS A 110 -17.06 13.72 7.63
CA LYS A 110 -18.10 14.70 8.03
C LYS A 110 -17.96 15.08 9.52
N PRO A 111 -18.52 16.21 10.01
CA PRO A 111 -19.08 17.36 9.29
C PRO A 111 -18.51 18.72 9.77
N GLY A 112 -18.68 19.74 8.93
CA GLY A 112 -18.68 21.15 9.30
C GLY A 112 -19.73 21.85 8.45
#